data_AF-A0A7C2D205-F1
#
_entry.id   AF-A0A7C2D205-F1
#
_cell.length_a   1.000
_cell.length_b   1.000
_cell.length_c   1.000
_cell.angle_alpha   90.00
_cell.angle_beta   90.00
_cell.angle_gamma   90.00
#
_symmetry.space_group_name_H-M   'P 1'
#
loop_
_entity.id
_entity.type
_entity.pdbx_description
1 polymer ?
#
loop_
_entity_poly.entity_id
_entity_poly.type
_entity_poly.pdbx_seq_one_letter_code
_entity_poly.pdbx_strand_id
1 'polypeptide(L)'
;MNTIQPAPPARLRELSGIVLLFLALALLFALASFDPFDPSWNTATGRHPAANQIGVAGAWAADFLFQSIGYAAWLLPPLMIWAGIRRLRRRPGGAPLVRLTGYGLLALSVAAGLELARVQNPLAHSFTVGGLFGFLIASSLESVLNGPGTAILLALAVVLSIYLVSSFSVESLASALETRVAPFLPRWRRKPRATEAAAEEMPEAHPEPPRRAAAAAAAASVAVTPNGLRADLDAMAEPEQEPLAVAAGAAAQAPPFVADSEPPATDDDIPIHELEEPEPPRRRSEPAEREDTPRRASFRLPPTRLLNPPPEREGYDSEELKEIAARIRSKLEEFNVYGNVVQINPGPVVTTFEFKPDAGVKISKITTLSEDLCLGLQAESILIERIPGKPTVGIEVPNQRRETISLRQILESDDFIDSPSRLT
;
A
#
# COMPACT_ATOMS: atom_id res chain seq x y z
N MET A 1 -20.87 -44.22 19.69
CA MET A 1 -20.67 -43.66 21.04
C MET A 1 -20.44 -42.17 20.91
N ASN A 2 -21.45 -41.35 21.24
CA ASN A 2 -21.29 -39.90 21.29
C ASN A 2 -20.48 -39.54 22.54
N THR A 3 -19.26 -39.06 22.34
CA THR A 3 -18.44 -38.47 23.41
C THR A 3 -19.03 -37.12 23.81
N ILE A 4 -19.92 -37.14 24.81
CA ILE A 4 -20.42 -35.95 25.47
C ILE A 4 -19.25 -35.41 26.33
N GLN A 5 -18.54 -34.40 25.83
CA GLN A 5 -17.64 -33.61 26.68
C GLN A 5 -18.47 -32.92 27.77
N PRO A 6 -18.10 -33.02 29.06
CA PRO A 6 -18.78 -32.28 30.10
C PRO A 6 -18.58 -30.79 29.86
N ALA A 7 -19.68 -30.03 29.80
CA ALA A 7 -19.61 -28.58 29.71
C ALA A 7 -18.77 -28.03 30.88
N PRO A 8 -17.89 -27.03 30.66
CA PRO A 8 -17.06 -26.49 31.73
C PRO A 8 -17.94 -26.01 32.90
N PRO A 9 -17.54 -26.25 34.16
CA PRO A 9 -18.28 -25.84 35.33
C PRO A 9 -18.64 -24.35 35.24
N ALA A 10 -19.86 -24.01 35.65
CA ALA A 10 -20.42 -22.66 35.47
C ALA A 10 -19.47 -21.54 35.95
N ARG A 11 -18.72 -21.79 37.03
CA ARG A 11 -17.72 -20.88 37.59
C ARG A 11 -16.55 -20.58 36.64
N LEU A 12 -16.03 -21.57 35.89
CA LEU A 12 -14.95 -21.33 34.92
C LEU A 12 -15.41 -20.43 33.78
N ARG A 13 -16.67 -20.55 33.38
CA ARG A 13 -17.25 -19.71 32.32
C ARG A 13 -17.43 -18.27 32.79
N GLU A 14 -17.96 -18.09 33.99
CA GLU A 14 -18.13 -16.78 34.63
C GLU A 14 -16.76 -16.10 34.83
N LEU A 15 -15.77 -16.83 35.37
CA LEU A 15 -14.40 -16.35 35.50
C LEU A 15 -13.80 -15.96 34.14
N SER A 16 -13.93 -16.81 33.12
CA SER A 16 -13.42 -16.51 31.77
C SER A 16 -14.05 -15.26 31.16
N GLY A 17 -15.32 -14.97 31.46
CA GLY A 17 -15.99 -13.77 30.99
C GLY A 17 -15.51 -12.53 31.73
N ILE A 18 -15.32 -12.60 33.05
CA ILE A 18 -14.77 -11.49 33.85
C ILE A 18 -13.34 -11.17 33.40
N VAL A 19 -12.48 -12.19 33.25
CA VAL A 19 -11.12 -12.02 32.74
C VAL A 19 -11.12 -11.34 31.38
N LEU A 20 -12.04 -11.74 30.48
CA LEU A 20 -12.16 -11.12 29.16
C LEU A 20 -12.56 -9.64 29.23
N LEU A 21 -13.43 -9.25 30.18
CA LEU A 21 -13.80 -7.85 30.39
C LEU A 21 -12.62 -7.01 30.88
N PHE A 22 -11.86 -7.50 31.85
CA PHE A 22 -10.66 -6.81 32.33
C PHE A 22 -9.59 -6.72 31.25
N LEU A 23 -9.40 -7.78 30.46
CA LEU A 23 -8.46 -7.76 29.33
C LEU A 23 -8.90 -6.77 28.25
N ALA A 24 -10.20 -6.68 27.96
CA ALA A 24 -10.74 -5.70 27.02
C ALA A 24 -10.54 -4.26 27.50
N LEU A 25 -10.72 -4.01 28.80
CA LEU A 25 -10.47 -2.70 29.40
C LEU A 25 -8.97 -2.35 29.32
N ALA A 26 -8.09 -3.27 29.71
CA ALA A 26 -6.65 -3.08 29.59
C ALA A 26 -6.25 -2.80 28.13
N LEU A 27 -6.81 -3.55 27.17
CA LEU A 27 -6.55 -3.33 25.76
C LEU A 27 -7.05 -1.96 25.26
N LEU A 28 -8.22 -1.52 25.73
CA LEU A 28 -8.75 -0.19 25.42
C LEU A 28 -7.79 0.91 25.87
N PHE A 29 -7.30 0.83 27.12
CA PHE A 29 -6.31 1.79 27.64
C PHE A 29 -5.00 1.71 26.87
N ALA A 30 -4.52 0.50 26.56
CA ALA A 30 -3.31 0.30 25.78
C ALA A 30 -3.38 0.96 24.40
N LEU A 31 -4.50 0.79 23.67
CA LEU A 31 -4.72 1.42 22.36
C LEU A 31 -4.91 2.94 22.46
N ALA A 32 -5.62 3.42 23.49
CA ALA A 32 -5.88 4.85 23.70
C ALA A 32 -4.62 5.64 24.05
N SER A 33 -3.68 5.02 24.79
CA SER A 33 -2.41 5.62 25.18
C SER A 33 -1.24 5.17 24.30
N PHE A 34 -1.50 4.84 23.03
CA PHE A 34 -0.44 4.46 22.10
C PHE A 34 0.46 5.66 21.77
N ASP A 35 1.77 5.47 21.90
CA ASP A 35 2.81 6.43 21.51
C ASP A 35 3.81 5.70 20.59
N PRO A 36 4.06 6.19 19.36
CA PRO A 36 5.01 5.57 18.43
C PRO A 36 6.45 5.47 18.95
N PHE A 37 6.82 6.27 19.95
CA PHE A 37 8.14 6.28 20.56
C PHE A 37 8.24 5.39 21.80
N ASP A 38 7.17 4.68 22.16
CA ASP A 38 7.22 3.69 23.23
C ASP A 38 8.09 2.48 22.84
N PRO A 39 8.67 1.76 23.82
CA PRO A 39 9.45 0.55 23.55
C PRO A 39 8.62 -0.48 22.79
N SER A 40 9.12 -0.95 21.65
CA SER A 40 8.49 -2.01 20.85
C SER A 40 9.55 -2.98 20.32
N TRP A 41 9.12 -4.07 19.67
CA TRP A 41 10.08 -5.03 19.07
C TRP A 41 10.88 -4.43 17.92
N ASN A 42 10.34 -3.39 17.27
CA ASN A 42 10.98 -2.73 16.13
C ASN A 42 11.54 -1.34 16.49
N THR A 43 11.35 -0.90 17.73
CA THR A 43 11.75 0.43 18.21
C THR A 43 12.69 0.27 19.40
N ALA A 44 13.99 0.42 19.17
CA ALA A 44 15.02 0.47 20.21
C ALA A 44 15.07 1.86 20.88
N THR A 45 13.99 2.26 21.55
CA THR A 45 13.96 3.51 22.34
C THR A 45 14.43 3.28 23.77
N GLY A 46 15.27 4.19 24.28
CA GLY A 46 15.69 4.23 25.69
C GLY A 46 14.67 4.85 26.64
N ARG A 47 13.40 5.00 26.22
CA ARG A 47 12.37 5.71 27.00
C ARG A 47 11.80 4.77 28.07
N HIS A 48 12.34 4.90 29.28
CA HIS A 48 11.83 4.23 30.47
C HIS A 48 11.37 5.26 31.52
N PRO A 49 10.13 5.16 32.04
CA PRO A 49 9.08 4.20 31.71
C PRO A 49 8.36 4.52 30.37
N ALA A 50 7.66 3.53 29.81
CA ALA A 50 6.80 3.72 28.64
C ALA A 50 5.67 4.73 28.94
N ALA A 51 5.27 5.53 27.95
CA ALA A 51 4.16 6.47 28.05
C ALA A 51 2.80 5.76 28.10
N ASN A 52 2.69 4.55 27.55
CA ASN A 52 1.50 3.74 27.62
C ASN A 52 1.03 3.52 29.08
N GLN A 53 -0.26 3.76 29.35
CA GLN A 53 -0.83 3.69 30.71
C GLN A 53 -0.88 2.28 31.29
N ILE A 54 -0.85 1.24 30.44
CA ILE A 54 -0.74 -0.17 30.86
C ILE A 54 0.74 -0.58 31.05
N GLY A 55 1.68 0.26 30.63
CA GLY A 55 3.12 0.02 30.66
C GLY A 55 3.63 -0.69 29.40
N VAL A 56 4.83 -1.28 29.50
CA VAL A 56 5.55 -1.88 28.36
C VAL A 56 4.72 -2.95 27.65
N ALA A 57 4.01 -3.79 28.39
CA ALA A 57 3.13 -4.82 27.80
C ALA A 57 1.98 -4.20 26.98
N GLY A 58 1.44 -3.06 27.42
CA GLY A 58 0.42 -2.31 26.69
C GLY A 58 0.99 -1.67 25.42
N ALA A 59 2.19 -1.10 25.50
CA ALA A 59 2.90 -0.56 24.35
C ALA A 59 3.12 -1.63 23.26
N TRP A 60 3.64 -2.81 23.64
CA TRP A 60 3.83 -3.93 22.70
C TRP A 60 2.53 -4.40 22.08
N ALA A 61 1.47 -4.55 22.87
CA ALA A 61 0.18 -5.00 22.38
C ALA A 61 -0.44 -3.98 21.40
N ALA A 62 -0.40 -2.70 21.74
CA ALA A 62 -0.95 -1.64 20.89
C ALA A 62 -0.16 -1.50 19.59
N ASP A 63 1.17 -1.46 19.67
CA ASP A 63 2.06 -1.40 18.50
C ASP A 63 1.82 -2.57 17.54
N PHE A 64 1.82 -3.81 18.05
CA PHE A 64 1.57 -4.99 17.23
C PHE A 64 0.19 -4.97 16.56
N LEU A 65 -0.85 -4.50 17.26
CA LEU A 65 -2.20 -4.44 16.71
C LEU A 65 -2.36 -3.35 15.65
N PHE A 66 -1.78 -2.16 15.87
CA PHE A 66 -1.80 -1.10 14.86
C PHE A 66 -0.96 -1.47 13.63
N GLN A 67 0.19 -2.12 13.81
CA GLN A 67 0.97 -2.61 12.67
C GLN A 67 0.25 -3.72 11.88
N SER A 68 -0.45 -4.62 12.56
CA SER A 68 -1.12 -5.76 11.89
C SER A 68 -2.42 -5.37 11.19
N ILE A 69 -3.35 -4.72 11.90
CA ILE A 69 -4.72 -4.44 11.42
C ILE A 69 -5.10 -2.96 11.48
N GLY A 70 -4.16 -2.08 11.81
CA GLY A 70 -4.37 -0.63 11.80
C GLY A 70 -5.49 -0.19 12.73
N TYR A 71 -6.29 0.77 12.28
CA TYR A 71 -7.41 1.30 13.07
C TYR A 71 -8.53 0.29 13.31
N ALA A 72 -8.57 -0.84 12.59
CA ALA A 72 -9.50 -1.91 12.90
C ALA A 72 -9.25 -2.55 14.28
N ALA A 73 -8.06 -2.35 14.88
CA ALA A 73 -7.76 -2.75 16.25
C ALA A 73 -8.77 -2.20 17.28
N TRP A 74 -9.36 -1.02 17.02
CA TRP A 74 -10.40 -0.43 17.88
C TRP A 74 -11.69 -1.25 17.95
N LEU A 75 -11.91 -2.20 17.04
CA LEU A 75 -13.03 -3.13 17.12
C LEU A 75 -12.81 -4.22 18.19
N LEU A 76 -11.57 -4.52 18.56
CA LEU A 76 -11.28 -5.63 19.48
C LEU A 76 -11.84 -5.39 20.90
N PRO A 77 -11.61 -4.24 21.58
CA PRO A 77 -12.19 -4.00 22.90
C PRO A 77 -13.72 -4.16 22.98
N PRO A 78 -14.55 -3.52 22.11
CA PRO A 78 -16.00 -3.68 22.19
C PRO A 78 -16.47 -5.12 21.89
N LEU A 79 -15.80 -5.83 20.96
CA LEU A 79 -16.12 -7.24 20.68
C LEU A 79 -15.79 -8.15 21.87
N MET A 80 -14.66 -7.92 22.54
CA MET A 80 -14.27 -8.65 23.75
C MET A 80 -15.23 -8.35 24.92
N ILE A 81 -15.65 -7.09 25.09
CA ILE A 81 -16.67 -6.71 26.08
C ILE A 81 -17.98 -7.44 25.81
N TRP A 82 -18.46 -7.39 24.57
CA TRP A 82 -19.69 -8.07 24.16
C TRP A 82 -19.61 -9.59 24.40
N ALA A 83 -18.49 -10.21 24.01
CA ALA A 83 -18.24 -11.63 24.25
C ALA A 83 -18.19 -11.98 25.75
N GLY A 84 -17.58 -11.12 26.57
CA GLY A 84 -17.49 -11.27 28.03
C GLY A 84 -18.87 -11.23 28.68
N ILE A 85 -19.66 -10.19 28.40
CA ILE A 85 -21.04 -10.04 28.88
C ILE A 85 -21.90 -11.25 28.45
N ARG A 86 -21.74 -11.69 27.20
CA ARG A 86 -22.49 -12.84 26.70
C ARG A 86 -22.16 -14.13 27.44
N ARG A 87 -20.88 -14.37 27.79
CA ARG A 87 -20.47 -15.52 28.60
C ARG A 87 -21.07 -15.46 30.01
N LEU A 88 -21.15 -14.26 30.60
CA LEU A 88 -21.80 -14.05 31.91
C LEU A 88 -23.31 -14.30 31.84
N ARG A 89 -24.00 -13.85 30.78
CA ARG A 89 -25.46 -13.97 30.62
C ARG A 89 -25.96 -15.37 30.26
N ARG A 90 -25.10 -16.40 30.28
CA ARG A 90 -25.42 -17.81 29.97
C ARG A 90 -26.25 -18.02 28.69
N ARG A 91 -26.12 -17.12 27.70
CA ARG A 91 -26.81 -17.25 26.42
C ARG A 91 -26.25 -18.48 25.69
N PRO A 92 -27.09 -19.40 25.16
CA PRO A 92 -26.61 -20.50 24.33
C PRO A 92 -25.74 -19.93 23.20
N GLY A 93 -24.55 -20.52 23.08
CA GLY A 93 -23.55 -20.12 22.11
C GLY A 93 -23.50 -21.12 20.97
N GLY A 94 -23.44 -20.64 19.73
CA GLY A 94 -22.93 -21.44 18.61
C GLY A 94 -21.46 -21.81 18.85
N ALA A 95 -20.91 -22.63 17.95
CA ALA A 95 -19.54 -23.13 18.06
C ALA A 95 -18.54 -21.97 18.27
N PRO A 96 -17.64 -22.06 19.27
CA PRO A 96 -16.71 -20.98 19.60
C PRO A 96 -15.76 -20.65 18.43
N LEU A 97 -15.39 -21.66 17.64
CA LEU A 97 -14.52 -21.52 16.48
C LEU A 97 -15.17 -20.64 15.39
N VAL A 98 -16.46 -20.84 15.10
CA VAL A 98 -17.21 -20.07 14.08
C VAL A 98 -17.29 -18.59 14.44
N ARG A 99 -17.34 -18.27 15.74
CA ARG A 99 -17.32 -16.87 16.18
C ARG A 99 -15.95 -16.26 16.09
N LEU A 100 -14.91 -17.03 16.43
CA LEU A 100 -13.54 -16.58 16.30
C LEU A 100 -13.20 -16.25 14.84
N THR A 101 -13.63 -17.12 13.90
CA THR A 101 -13.50 -16.83 12.47
C THR A 101 -14.32 -15.62 12.05
N GLY A 102 -15.54 -15.46 12.58
CA GLY A 102 -16.35 -14.25 12.37
C GLY A 102 -15.67 -12.96 12.84
N TYR A 103 -15.10 -12.95 14.05
CA TYR A 103 -14.35 -11.78 14.55
C TYR A 103 -13.11 -11.48 13.72
N GLY A 104 -12.36 -12.51 13.33
CA GLY A 104 -11.18 -12.35 12.48
C GLY A 104 -11.55 -11.80 11.10
N LEU A 105 -12.60 -12.34 10.48
CA LEU A 105 -13.11 -11.86 9.20
C LEU A 105 -13.61 -10.41 9.31
N LEU A 106 -14.29 -10.04 10.41
CA LEU A 106 -14.74 -8.67 10.64
C LEU A 106 -13.56 -7.71 10.76
N ALA A 107 -12.54 -8.06 11.56
CA ALA A 107 -11.36 -7.23 11.74
C ALA A 107 -10.60 -7.03 10.42
N LEU A 108 -10.36 -8.11 9.66
CA LEU A 108 -9.66 -8.05 8.38
C LEU A 108 -10.44 -7.31 7.29
N SER A 109 -11.76 -7.51 7.20
CA SER A 109 -12.60 -6.83 6.21
C SER A 109 -12.72 -5.33 6.49
N VAL A 110 -12.82 -4.93 7.76
CA VAL A 110 -12.79 -3.51 8.14
C VAL A 110 -11.41 -2.91 7.92
N ALA A 111 -10.33 -3.62 8.26
CA ALA A 111 -8.96 -3.18 8.00
C ALA A 111 -8.72 -2.91 6.51
N ALA A 112 -9.08 -3.85 5.63
CA ALA A 112 -8.97 -3.69 4.19
C ALA A 112 -9.90 -2.59 3.65
N GLY A 113 -11.12 -2.46 4.21
CA GLY A 113 -12.07 -1.43 3.80
C GLY A 113 -11.61 -0.01 4.13
N LEU A 114 -10.93 0.17 5.27
CA LEU A 114 -10.34 1.45 5.65
C LEU A 114 -9.21 1.86 4.70
N GLU A 115 -8.41 0.91 4.22
CA GLU A 115 -7.36 1.16 3.24
C GLU A 115 -7.95 1.57 1.88
N LEU A 116 -9.00 0.86 1.43
CA LEU A 116 -9.71 1.19 0.20
C LEU A 116 -10.36 2.58 0.25
N ALA A 117 -10.83 3.00 1.43
CA ALA A 117 -11.41 4.32 1.65
C ALA A 117 -10.39 5.47 1.60
N ARG A 118 -9.08 5.17 1.47
CA ARG A 118 -7.98 6.14 1.40
C ARG A 118 -8.06 7.21 2.51
N VAL A 119 -8.41 6.76 3.72
CA VAL A 119 -8.48 7.65 4.88
C VAL A 119 -7.09 8.23 5.14
N GLN A 120 -7.00 9.52 5.45
CA GLN A 120 -5.72 10.13 5.80
C GLN A 120 -5.26 9.59 7.16
N ASN A 121 -4.00 9.14 7.26
CA ASN A 121 -3.43 8.72 8.52
C ASN A 121 -2.59 9.85 9.15
N PRO A 122 -3.00 10.43 10.29
CA PRO A 122 -2.17 11.38 11.04
C PRO A 122 -0.84 10.77 11.51
N LEU A 123 -0.79 9.45 11.66
CA LEU A 123 0.37 8.66 12.08
C LEU A 123 0.97 7.86 10.91
N ALA A 124 0.91 8.40 9.69
CA ALA A 124 1.30 7.69 8.46
C ALA A 124 2.72 7.07 8.49
N HIS A 125 3.63 7.63 9.30
CA HIS A 125 5.01 7.17 9.42
C HIS A 125 5.17 5.96 10.36
N SER A 126 4.13 5.60 11.12
CA SER A 126 4.17 4.53 12.12
C SER A 126 3.45 3.26 11.64
N PHE A 127 2.32 3.39 10.93
CA PHE A 127 1.55 2.27 10.39
C PHE A 127 0.59 2.74 9.28
N THR A 128 0.08 1.82 8.46
CA THR A 128 -0.97 2.09 7.45
C THR A 128 -2.36 2.08 8.10
N VAL A 129 -3.37 2.74 7.51
CA VAL A 129 -4.71 2.84 8.12
C VAL A 129 -5.34 1.47 8.35
N GLY A 130 -5.19 0.55 7.38
CA GLY A 130 -5.61 -0.85 7.50
C GLY A 130 -4.58 -1.79 8.14
N GLY A 131 -3.41 -1.28 8.57
CA GLY A 131 -2.27 -2.13 8.94
C GLY A 131 -1.76 -2.98 7.77
N LEU A 132 -0.77 -3.83 8.05
CA LEU A 132 -0.15 -4.71 7.06
C LEU A 132 -1.18 -5.62 6.37
N PHE A 133 -2.05 -6.27 7.15
CA PHE A 133 -3.01 -7.22 6.58
C PHE A 133 -4.13 -6.51 5.80
N GLY A 134 -4.60 -5.36 6.27
CA GLY A 134 -5.59 -4.57 5.53
C GLY A 134 -5.02 -4.09 4.20
N PHE A 135 -3.78 -3.60 4.20
CA PHE A 135 -3.07 -3.20 2.97
C PHE A 135 -2.89 -4.35 1.99
N LEU A 136 -2.40 -5.52 2.44
CA LEU A 136 -2.19 -6.68 1.58
C LEU A 136 -3.50 -7.20 0.97
N ILE A 137 -4.57 -7.29 1.77
CA ILE A 137 -5.88 -7.74 1.30
C ILE A 137 -6.47 -6.73 0.32
N ALA A 138 -6.48 -5.44 0.66
CA ALA A 138 -7.04 -4.40 -0.20
C ALA A 138 -6.31 -4.31 -1.55
N SER A 139 -4.97 -4.29 -1.55
CA SER A 139 -4.16 -4.23 -2.76
C SER A 139 -4.30 -5.48 -3.64
N SER A 140 -4.34 -6.66 -3.02
CA SER A 140 -4.56 -7.92 -3.75
C SER A 140 -5.95 -7.99 -4.37
N LEU A 141 -7.00 -7.60 -3.64
CA LEU A 141 -8.35 -7.56 -4.21
C LEU A 141 -8.49 -6.49 -5.30
N GLU A 142 -7.90 -5.30 -5.10
CA GLU A 142 -7.94 -4.21 -6.08
C GLU A 142 -7.25 -4.61 -7.38
N SER A 143 -6.17 -5.41 -7.31
CA SER A 143 -5.49 -5.94 -8.49
C SER A 143 -6.34 -6.88 -9.35
N VAL A 144 -7.36 -7.53 -8.76
CA VAL A 144 -8.23 -8.51 -9.44
C VAL A 144 -9.61 -7.94 -9.78
N LEU A 145 -10.21 -7.16 -8.88
CA LEU A 145 -11.62 -6.73 -8.91
C LEU A 145 -11.81 -5.23 -9.16
N ASN A 146 -10.72 -4.46 -9.26
CA ASN A 146 -10.71 -2.99 -9.23
C ASN A 146 -11.38 -2.41 -7.97
N GLY A 147 -11.38 -1.09 -7.80
CA GLY A 147 -11.91 -0.43 -6.61
C GLY A 147 -13.37 -0.78 -6.26
N PRO A 148 -14.35 -0.60 -7.18
CA PRO A 148 -15.76 -0.88 -6.89
C PRO A 148 -16.04 -2.36 -6.59
N GLY A 149 -15.40 -3.28 -7.31
CA GLY A 149 -15.57 -4.72 -7.06
C GLY A 149 -15.01 -5.14 -5.71
N THR A 150 -13.85 -4.58 -5.33
CA THR A 150 -13.25 -4.77 -4.01
C THR A 150 -14.16 -4.25 -2.90
N ALA A 151 -14.76 -3.07 -3.07
CA ALA A 151 -15.68 -2.50 -2.10
C ALA A 151 -16.90 -3.40 -1.85
N ILE A 152 -17.50 -3.94 -2.91
CA ILE A 152 -18.66 -4.84 -2.81
C ILE A 152 -18.29 -6.13 -2.06
N LEU A 153 -17.15 -6.74 -2.40
CA LEU A 153 -16.71 -7.98 -1.77
C LEU A 153 -16.38 -7.78 -0.28
N LEU A 154 -15.71 -6.68 0.07
CA LEU A 154 -15.43 -6.32 1.46
C LEU A 154 -16.71 -6.02 2.24
N ALA A 155 -17.66 -5.30 1.64
CA ALA A 155 -18.97 -5.07 2.26
C ALA A 155 -19.72 -6.38 2.52
N LEU A 156 -19.70 -7.31 1.57
CA LEU A 156 -20.26 -8.65 1.75
C LEU A 156 -19.54 -9.40 2.89
N ALA A 157 -18.21 -9.37 2.94
CA ALA A 157 -17.43 -9.98 4.01
C ALA A 157 -17.77 -9.40 5.39
N VAL A 158 -17.97 -8.08 5.49
CA VAL A 158 -18.43 -7.41 6.72
C VAL A 158 -19.82 -7.95 7.11
N VAL A 159 -20.77 -8.01 6.19
CA VAL A 159 -22.13 -8.54 6.48
C VAL A 159 -22.08 -9.99 6.94
N LEU A 160 -21.32 -10.84 6.25
CA LEU A 160 -21.12 -12.25 6.63
C LEU A 160 -20.44 -12.37 8.00
N SER A 161 -19.45 -11.55 8.29
CA SER A 161 -18.75 -11.55 9.57
C SER A 161 -19.66 -11.14 10.73
N ILE A 162 -20.50 -10.11 10.55
CA ILE A 162 -21.50 -9.69 11.53
C ILE A 162 -22.53 -10.82 11.74
N TYR A 163 -22.92 -11.53 10.68
CA TYR A 163 -23.80 -12.69 10.77
C TYR A 163 -23.17 -13.84 11.57
N LEU A 164 -21.88 -14.14 11.37
CA LEU A 164 -21.16 -15.18 12.12
C LEU A 164 -20.92 -14.80 13.59
N VAL A 165 -20.67 -13.52 13.85
CA VAL A 165 -20.46 -12.98 15.21
C VAL A 165 -21.79 -12.93 15.96
N SER A 166 -22.81 -12.37 15.32
CA SER A 166 -24.15 -12.25 15.88
C SER A 166 -24.79 -13.63 16.01
N SER A 167 -25.54 -13.86 17.09
CA SER A 167 -26.44 -15.01 17.13
C SER A 167 -27.85 -14.64 16.69
N PHE A 168 -28.00 -13.57 15.92
CA PHE A 168 -29.27 -13.22 15.31
C PHE A 168 -29.53 -14.21 14.17
N SER A 169 -30.60 -15.01 14.29
CA SER A 169 -31.17 -15.69 13.13
C SER A 169 -31.75 -14.62 12.21
N VAL A 170 -31.69 -14.83 10.89
CA VAL A 170 -32.31 -13.93 9.89
C VAL A 170 -33.80 -13.69 10.19
N GLU A 171 -34.47 -14.68 10.78
CA GLU A 171 -35.86 -14.59 11.26
C GLU A 171 -36.08 -13.52 12.34
N SER A 172 -35.11 -13.33 13.24
CA SER A 172 -35.19 -12.32 14.31
C SER A 172 -34.93 -10.89 13.80
N LEU A 173 -34.17 -10.74 12.71
CA LEU A 173 -33.97 -9.45 12.04
C LEU A 173 -35.20 -9.08 11.19
N ALA A 174 -35.76 -10.04 10.45
CA ALA A 174 -36.98 -9.85 9.65
C ALA A 174 -38.16 -9.44 10.54
N SER A 175 -38.37 -10.12 11.67
CA SER A 175 -39.44 -9.79 12.62
C SER A 175 -39.21 -8.48 13.38
N ALA A 176 -37.96 -8.12 13.70
CA ALA A 176 -37.62 -6.82 14.32
C ALA A 176 -37.76 -5.65 13.34
N LEU A 177 -37.40 -5.87 12.07
CA LEU A 177 -37.59 -4.91 10.99
C LEU A 177 -39.08 -4.75 10.70
N GLU A 178 -39.83 -5.85 10.64
CA GLU A 178 -41.29 -5.83 10.47
C GLU A 178 -41.98 -5.08 11.62
N THR A 179 -41.60 -5.30 12.88
CA THR A 179 -42.20 -4.57 14.02
C THR A 179 -41.80 -3.08 14.08
N ARG A 180 -40.62 -2.70 13.60
CA ARG A 180 -40.18 -1.29 13.55
C ARG A 180 -40.61 -0.54 12.30
N VAL A 181 -40.80 -1.23 11.18
CA VAL A 181 -41.16 -0.65 9.88
C VAL A 181 -42.68 -0.73 9.63
N ALA A 182 -43.40 -1.71 10.19
CA ALA A 182 -44.87 -1.81 10.11
C ALA A 182 -45.64 -0.55 10.55
N PRO A 183 -45.20 0.28 11.53
CA PRO A 183 -45.87 1.54 11.82
C PRO A 183 -45.56 2.67 10.82
N PHE A 184 -44.52 2.54 9.99
CA PHE A 184 -44.11 3.55 9.00
C PHE A 184 -44.50 3.20 7.56
N LEU A 185 -44.87 1.94 7.29
CA LEU A 185 -45.46 1.56 6.01
C LEU A 185 -46.96 1.94 6.01
N PRO A 186 -47.46 2.69 5.01
CA PRO A 186 -48.88 2.96 4.91
C PRO A 186 -49.63 1.64 4.76
N ARG A 187 -50.54 1.34 5.69
CA ARG A 187 -51.44 0.19 5.65
C ARG A 187 -52.45 0.34 4.50
N TRP A 188 -51.98 0.20 3.27
CA TRP A 188 -52.82 0.03 2.10
C TRP A 188 -53.32 -1.41 2.02
N ARG A 189 -54.22 -1.71 2.96
CA ARG A 189 -55.18 -2.82 2.89
C ARG A 189 -56.23 -2.64 3.97
N ARG A 190 -57.08 -1.61 3.80
CA ARG A 190 -58.44 -1.66 4.31
C ARG A 190 -59.29 -2.40 3.26
N LYS A 191 -59.59 -3.68 3.52
CA LYS A 191 -60.80 -4.29 2.97
C LYS A 191 -61.99 -3.48 3.50
N PRO A 192 -62.94 -3.02 2.66
CA PRO A 192 -64.13 -2.37 3.16
C PRO A 192 -64.95 -3.43 3.90
N ARG A 193 -65.19 -3.18 5.19
CA ARG A 193 -66.08 -3.97 6.03
C ARG A 193 -67.31 -3.11 6.25
N ALA A 194 -68.25 -3.19 5.33
CA ALA A 194 -69.56 -2.56 5.46
C ALA A 194 -70.53 -3.28 4.52
N THR A 195 -71.15 -4.35 5.04
CA THR A 195 -72.57 -4.75 4.81
C THR A 195 -72.80 -6.15 5.40
N GLU A 196 -73.08 -6.24 6.69
CA GLU A 196 -73.69 -7.45 7.29
C GLU A 196 -74.55 -7.16 8.53
N ALA A 197 -74.91 -5.89 8.76
CA ALA A 197 -75.77 -5.48 9.88
C ALA A 197 -76.79 -4.42 9.43
N ALA A 198 -77.57 -4.75 8.41
CA ALA A 198 -78.78 -4.04 8.03
C ALA A 198 -79.68 -5.01 7.25
N ALA A 199 -80.16 -6.03 7.97
CA ALA A 199 -81.20 -6.94 7.53
C ALA A 199 -82.24 -6.99 8.65
N GLU A 200 -83.03 -5.91 8.78
CA GLU A 200 -84.38 -5.91 9.34
C GLU A 200 -85.06 -4.59 8.98
N GLU A 201 -86.33 -4.68 8.58
CA GLU A 201 -87.30 -3.64 8.19
C GLU A 201 -87.40 -3.24 6.69
N MET A 202 -88.33 -3.93 6.00
CA MET A 202 -89.09 -3.55 4.78
C MET A 202 -90.13 -2.43 5.13
N PRO A 203 -90.69 -1.62 4.19
CA PRO A 203 -91.35 -2.10 2.95
C PRO A 203 -91.39 -1.19 1.69
N GLU A 204 -91.87 -1.83 0.60
CA GLU A 204 -92.56 -1.33 -0.61
C GLU A 204 -91.85 -0.41 -1.64
N ALA A 205 -91.57 -0.97 -2.83
CA ALA A 205 -92.28 -0.65 -4.10
C ALA A 205 -91.61 -1.32 -5.32
N HIS A 206 -92.38 -2.11 -6.08
CA HIS A 206 -92.12 -2.58 -7.45
C HIS A 206 -92.25 -1.42 -8.49
N PRO A 207 -91.94 -1.55 -9.82
CA PRO A 207 -91.57 -2.73 -10.64
C PRO A 207 -90.47 -2.54 -11.76
N GLU A 208 -89.92 -3.68 -12.21
CA GLU A 208 -89.63 -4.14 -13.61
C GLU A 208 -88.53 -3.55 -14.57
N PRO A 209 -88.03 -4.36 -15.56
CA PRO A 209 -86.70 -4.30 -16.21
C PRO A 209 -86.76 -3.95 -17.73
N PRO A 210 -85.71 -4.04 -18.62
CA PRO A 210 -85.20 -5.34 -19.17
C PRO A 210 -83.75 -5.42 -19.76
N ARG A 211 -83.24 -6.66 -19.82
CA ARG A 211 -82.45 -7.33 -20.89
C ARG A 211 -81.57 -6.53 -21.88
N ARG A 212 -80.28 -6.90 -21.95
CA ARG A 212 -79.53 -7.51 -23.11
C ARG A 212 -78.06 -7.09 -23.10
N ALA A 213 -77.14 -8.06 -22.97
CA ALA A 213 -75.95 -8.22 -23.81
C ALA A 213 -75.01 -9.30 -23.24
N ALA A 214 -75.53 -10.52 -23.07
CA ALA A 214 -74.71 -11.72 -23.18
C ALA A 214 -74.60 -12.05 -24.67
N ALA A 215 -73.64 -11.42 -25.36
CA ALA A 215 -73.16 -11.79 -26.70
C ALA A 215 -72.00 -10.86 -27.10
N ALA A 216 -70.80 -11.13 -26.57
CA ALA A 216 -69.53 -10.80 -27.22
C ALA A 216 -68.41 -11.55 -26.49
N ALA A 217 -68.40 -12.87 -26.69
CA ALA A 217 -67.18 -13.63 -26.59
C ALA A 217 -66.22 -13.20 -27.70
N ALA A 218 -64.92 -13.40 -27.45
CA ALA A 218 -63.82 -13.47 -28.40
C ALA A 218 -63.25 -12.13 -28.93
N ALA A 219 -62.30 -11.57 -28.17
CA ALA A 219 -61.01 -11.15 -28.71
C ALA A 219 -60.03 -10.83 -27.56
N ALA A 220 -58.73 -11.08 -27.82
CA ALA A 220 -57.56 -10.71 -27.04
C ALA A 220 -57.12 -11.66 -25.90
N SER A 221 -56.65 -12.84 -26.31
CA SER A 221 -55.50 -13.49 -25.68
C SER A 221 -54.20 -12.98 -26.34
N VAL A 222 -53.32 -12.31 -25.60
CA VAL A 222 -51.90 -12.23 -25.94
C VAL A 222 -51.08 -12.44 -24.67
N ALA A 223 -50.29 -13.50 -24.70
CA ALA A 223 -49.28 -13.84 -23.72
C ALA A 223 -48.07 -12.91 -23.85
N VAL A 224 -47.48 -12.51 -22.72
CA VAL A 224 -46.14 -11.93 -22.67
C VAL A 224 -45.35 -12.66 -21.58
N THR A 225 -44.30 -13.33 -22.03
CA THR A 225 -43.26 -13.99 -21.23
C THR A 225 -42.25 -12.99 -20.67
N PRO A 226 -41.51 -13.37 -19.61
CA PRO A 226 -40.48 -12.55 -18.99
C PRO A 226 -39.15 -12.65 -19.76
N ASN A 227 -38.31 -11.62 -19.60
CA ASN A 227 -36.92 -11.48 -20.08
C ASN A 227 -36.75 -10.93 -21.52
N GLY A 228 -36.50 -9.62 -21.58
CA GLY A 228 -35.99 -8.94 -22.76
C GLY A 228 -34.46 -8.88 -22.79
N LEU A 229 -33.96 -8.96 -24.02
CA LEU A 229 -32.62 -8.61 -24.54
C LEU A 229 -31.51 -9.67 -24.51
N ARG A 230 -31.52 -10.52 -25.56
CA ARG A 230 -30.40 -10.67 -26.52
C ARG A 230 -30.85 -11.51 -27.73
N ALA A 231 -30.91 -10.89 -28.90
CA ALA A 231 -30.49 -11.44 -30.19
C ALA A 231 -30.90 -10.46 -31.29
N ASP A 232 -29.92 -9.75 -31.84
CA ASP A 232 -29.90 -9.39 -33.27
C ASP A 232 -28.42 -9.40 -33.66
N LEU A 233 -28.00 -10.60 -34.07
CA LEU A 233 -26.87 -10.84 -34.96
C LEU A 233 -27.47 -10.81 -36.36
N ASP A 234 -26.94 -9.92 -37.21
CA ASP A 234 -26.90 -10.00 -38.69
C ASP A 234 -27.11 -8.62 -39.33
N ALA A 235 -26.01 -7.89 -39.49
CA ALA A 235 -25.74 -7.03 -40.65
C ALA A 235 -24.41 -6.31 -40.44
N MET A 236 -23.35 -6.81 -41.08
CA MET A 236 -22.38 -6.05 -41.88
C MET A 236 -21.14 -6.92 -42.10
N ALA A 237 -21.14 -7.61 -43.24
CA ALA A 237 -19.96 -8.21 -43.84
C ALA A 237 -19.30 -7.17 -44.77
N GLU A 238 -18.03 -6.87 -44.48
CA GLU A 238 -16.83 -6.80 -45.38
C GLU A 238 -16.84 -5.88 -46.62
N PRO A 239 -15.68 -5.54 -47.25
CA PRO A 239 -14.25 -5.76 -46.91
C PRO A 239 -13.46 -4.40 -46.96
N GLU A 240 -12.14 -4.21 -46.82
CA GLU A 240 -10.99 -4.81 -47.50
C GLU A 240 -9.68 -4.56 -46.71
N GLN A 241 -8.88 -5.60 -46.61
CA GLN A 241 -7.43 -5.54 -46.42
C GLN A 241 -6.77 -5.72 -47.79
N GLU A 242 -5.79 -4.89 -48.13
CA GLU A 242 -4.79 -5.24 -49.14
C GLU A 242 -3.40 -5.40 -48.48
N PRO A 243 -2.68 -6.50 -48.78
CA PRO A 243 -1.27 -6.67 -48.46
C PRO A 243 -0.42 -6.16 -49.64
N LEU A 244 0.56 -5.29 -49.39
CA LEU A 244 1.50 -4.87 -50.42
C LEU A 244 2.82 -5.64 -50.30
N ALA A 245 3.15 -6.25 -51.43
CA ALA A 245 4.16 -7.25 -51.67
C ALA A 245 5.60 -6.71 -51.64
N VAL A 246 6.49 -7.68 -51.47
CA VAL A 246 7.92 -7.64 -51.75
C VAL A 246 8.19 -7.07 -53.14
N ALA A 247 9.01 -6.02 -53.21
CA ALA A 247 9.70 -5.60 -54.42
C ALA A 247 11.19 -5.37 -54.11
N ALA A 248 12.03 -6.21 -54.73
CA ALA A 248 13.45 -6.01 -54.82
C ALA A 248 13.78 -4.88 -55.81
N GLY A 249 14.83 -4.11 -55.49
CA GLY A 249 15.64 -3.39 -56.46
C GLY A 249 15.26 -1.93 -56.72
N ALA A 250 15.96 -1.01 -56.05
CA ALA A 250 16.48 0.20 -56.68
C ALA A 250 17.53 0.84 -55.75
N ALA A 251 18.76 0.90 -56.25
CA ALA A 251 19.84 1.65 -55.64
C ALA A 251 19.49 3.15 -55.57
N ALA A 252 19.54 3.71 -54.37
CA ALA A 252 19.55 5.16 -54.16
C ALA A 252 20.81 5.51 -53.38
N GLN A 253 21.66 6.30 -54.03
CA GLN A 253 22.93 6.79 -53.55
C GLN A 253 22.74 7.59 -52.24
N ALA A 254 23.48 7.18 -51.21
CA ALA A 254 23.71 8.03 -50.04
C ALA A 254 24.55 9.25 -50.45
N PRO A 255 24.26 10.46 -49.95
CA PRO A 255 25.19 11.57 -50.10
C PRO A 255 26.48 11.27 -49.32
N PRO A 256 27.65 11.75 -49.77
CA PRO A 256 28.90 11.54 -49.07
C PRO A 256 28.84 12.31 -47.74
N PHE A 257 28.75 11.57 -46.64
CA PHE A 257 28.91 12.16 -45.32
C PHE A 257 30.40 12.46 -45.15
N VAL A 258 30.74 13.75 -45.15
CA VAL A 258 32.07 14.22 -44.81
C VAL A 258 32.25 13.91 -43.32
N ALA A 259 33.15 12.97 -43.04
CA ALA A 259 33.61 12.72 -41.71
C ALA A 259 34.38 13.96 -41.24
N ASP A 260 33.75 14.79 -40.42
CA ASP A 260 34.51 15.53 -39.40
C ASP A 260 34.94 14.50 -38.37
N SER A 261 35.99 13.76 -38.73
CA SER A 261 36.74 12.90 -37.83
C SER A 261 37.48 13.81 -36.85
N GLU A 262 36.81 14.16 -35.76
CA GLU A 262 37.51 14.39 -34.51
C GLU A 262 38.28 13.09 -34.22
N PRO A 263 39.62 13.13 -34.10
CA PRO A 263 40.41 11.91 -33.94
C PRO A 263 39.90 11.13 -32.71
N PRO A 264 39.84 9.79 -32.78
CA PRO A 264 39.52 9.00 -31.59
C PRO A 264 40.53 9.38 -30.51
N ALA A 265 40.03 9.81 -29.35
CA ALA A 265 40.88 10.01 -28.18
C ALA A 265 41.65 8.72 -27.96
N THR A 266 42.98 8.81 -28.04
CA THR A 266 43.88 7.75 -27.62
C THR A 266 43.63 7.49 -26.13
N ASP A 267 43.59 6.21 -25.71
CA ASP A 267 43.32 5.79 -24.32
C ASP A 267 44.23 6.48 -23.28
N ASP A 268 45.34 7.06 -23.71
CA ASP A 268 46.26 7.81 -22.87
C ASP A 268 45.71 9.16 -22.36
N ASP A 269 44.73 9.77 -23.04
CA ASP A 269 44.28 11.16 -22.80
C ASP A 269 42.87 11.29 -22.20
N ILE A 270 42.32 10.27 -21.55
CA ILE A 270 41.01 10.41 -20.86
C ILE A 270 41.23 11.24 -19.58
N PRO A 271 40.67 12.47 -19.46
CA PRO A 271 40.79 13.27 -18.26
C PRO A 271 40.08 12.59 -17.08
N ILE A 272 40.85 12.33 -16.02
CA ILE A 272 40.34 11.88 -14.73
C ILE A 272 40.16 13.13 -13.88
N HIS A 273 38.90 13.53 -13.66
CA HIS A 273 38.58 14.64 -12.76
C HIS A 273 38.20 14.06 -11.42
N GLU A 274 39.16 14.01 -10.50
CA GLU A 274 38.87 13.80 -9.09
C GLU A 274 37.96 14.96 -8.62
N LEU A 275 36.84 14.62 -7.99
CA LEU A 275 35.94 15.63 -7.44
C LEU A 275 36.73 16.45 -6.41
N GLU A 276 36.90 17.75 -6.68
CA GLU A 276 37.59 18.66 -5.79
C GLU A 276 36.78 18.79 -4.49
N GLU A 277 37.23 18.09 -3.44
CA GLU A 277 36.58 18.15 -2.14
C GLU A 277 36.99 19.41 -1.36
N PRO A 278 36.07 19.95 -0.54
CA PRO A 278 36.42 21.05 0.35
C PRO A 278 37.59 20.63 1.24
N GLU A 279 38.63 21.48 1.31
CA GLU A 279 39.74 21.28 2.25
C GLU A 279 39.17 20.99 3.65
N PRO A 280 39.73 20.01 4.39
CA PRO A 280 39.27 19.74 5.75
C PRO A 280 39.28 21.07 6.53
N PRO A 281 38.17 21.43 7.19
CA PRO A 281 38.04 22.75 7.78
C PRO A 281 39.24 22.98 8.71
N ARG A 282 40.04 24.01 8.40
CA ARG A 282 41.18 24.41 9.22
C ARG A 282 40.71 24.44 10.66
N ARG A 283 41.31 23.58 11.47
CA ARG A 283 41.02 23.37 12.90
C ARG A 283 40.81 24.72 13.58
N ARG A 284 39.56 25.19 13.64
CA ARG A 284 39.20 26.37 14.42
C ARG A 284 39.47 25.93 15.85
N SER A 285 40.45 26.60 16.48
CA SER A 285 40.84 26.36 17.86
C SER A 285 39.62 26.06 18.71
N GLU A 286 39.60 24.87 19.31
CA GLU A 286 38.52 24.40 20.18
C GLU A 286 38.14 25.52 21.16
N PRO A 287 36.85 25.90 21.26
CA PRO A 287 36.40 26.72 22.37
C PRO A 287 36.67 25.93 23.65
N ALA A 288 37.59 26.44 24.46
CA ALA A 288 37.99 25.85 25.73
C ALA A 288 36.77 25.38 26.54
N GLU A 289 36.82 24.12 26.98
CA GLU A 289 35.86 23.53 27.91
C GLU A 289 35.62 24.47 29.09
N ARG A 290 34.38 24.96 29.22
CA ARG A 290 33.89 25.55 30.47
C ARG A 290 33.06 24.50 31.17
N GLU A 291 33.53 24.14 32.36
CA GLU A 291 32.89 23.20 33.29
C GLU A 291 31.44 23.59 33.64
N ASP A 292 30.71 22.54 33.99
CA ASP A 292 29.28 22.45 34.29
C ASP A 292 28.73 23.47 35.29
N THR A 293 27.57 24.03 34.96
CA THR A 293 26.54 24.39 35.95
C THR A 293 25.16 24.00 35.41
N PRO A 294 24.34 23.25 36.17
CA PRO A 294 23.02 22.83 35.72
C PRO A 294 22.04 24.00 35.88
N ARG A 295 21.91 24.82 34.85
CA ARG A 295 20.82 25.79 34.72
C ARG A 295 19.86 25.29 33.64
N ARG A 296 18.62 24.99 34.07
CA ARG A 296 17.40 24.71 33.27
C ARG A 296 17.64 24.06 31.91
N ALA A 297 17.31 22.78 31.78
CA ALA A 297 17.43 21.92 30.58
C ALA A 297 17.20 22.68 29.26
N SER A 298 18.27 23.31 28.76
CA SER A 298 18.38 23.87 27.44
C SER A 298 19.07 22.81 26.63
N PHE A 299 18.38 22.28 25.62
CA PHE A 299 18.96 21.28 24.74
C PHE A 299 20.23 21.86 24.10
N ARG A 300 21.37 21.21 24.35
CA ARG A 300 22.67 21.57 23.78
C ARG A 300 23.09 20.43 22.86
N LEU A 301 23.48 20.78 21.63
CA LEU A 301 23.96 19.79 20.66
C LEU A 301 25.19 19.06 21.20
N PRO A 302 25.22 17.72 21.14
CA PRO A 302 26.40 16.95 21.50
C PRO A 302 27.55 17.28 20.55
N PRO A 303 28.82 17.28 21.02
CA PRO A 303 29.95 17.58 20.16
C PRO A 303 30.23 16.43 19.18
N THR A 304 30.69 16.76 17.96
CA THR A 304 30.99 15.78 16.89
C THR A 304 32.13 14.82 17.24
N ARG A 305 32.95 15.13 18.26
CA ARG A 305 33.98 14.23 18.80
C ARG A 305 33.46 12.92 19.39
N LEU A 306 32.16 12.83 19.67
CA LEU A 306 31.52 11.57 20.08
C LEU A 306 31.38 10.59 18.91
N LEU A 307 31.61 11.04 17.69
CA LEU A 307 31.57 10.23 16.47
C LEU A 307 32.98 9.79 16.05
N ASN A 308 33.03 8.65 15.37
CA ASN A 308 34.27 8.10 14.82
C ASN A 308 34.89 9.07 13.79
N PRO A 309 36.22 9.20 13.75
CA PRO A 309 36.89 9.97 12.71
C PRO A 309 36.65 9.34 11.33
N PRO A 310 36.65 10.14 10.25
CA PRO A 310 36.59 9.62 8.89
C PRO A 310 37.81 8.73 8.62
N PRO A 311 37.66 7.63 7.87
CA PRO A 311 38.79 6.82 7.43
C PRO A 311 39.72 7.63 6.51
N GLU A 312 41.00 7.30 6.50
CA GLU A 312 41.95 7.86 5.52
C GLU A 312 41.60 7.32 4.14
N ARG A 313 41.61 8.20 3.14
CA ARG A 313 41.33 7.81 1.75
C ARG A 313 42.58 7.26 1.09
N GLU A 314 42.39 6.16 0.36
CA GLU A 314 43.41 5.65 -0.55
C GLU A 314 43.21 6.35 -1.90
N GLY A 315 44.30 6.79 -2.54
CA GLY A 315 44.21 7.37 -3.87
C GLY A 315 43.69 6.35 -4.90
N TYR A 316 42.97 6.83 -5.91
CA TYR A 316 42.47 5.98 -6.98
C TYR A 316 43.59 5.50 -7.90
N ASP A 317 43.54 4.24 -8.32
CA ASP A 317 44.44 3.70 -9.34
C ASP A 317 43.99 4.15 -10.74
N SER A 318 44.74 5.07 -11.33
CA SER A 318 44.42 5.60 -12.66
C SER A 318 44.52 4.55 -13.78
N GLU A 319 45.40 3.55 -13.64
CA GLU A 319 45.54 2.49 -14.66
C GLU A 319 44.32 1.56 -14.63
N GLU A 320 43.86 1.20 -13.43
CA GLU A 320 42.67 0.37 -13.23
C GLU A 320 41.41 1.05 -13.81
N LEU A 321 41.23 2.35 -13.54
CA LEU A 321 40.10 3.12 -14.05
C LEU A 321 40.09 3.19 -15.59
N LYS A 322 41.27 3.35 -16.20
CA LYS A 322 41.41 3.32 -17.66
C LYS A 322 41.08 1.94 -18.23
N GLU A 323 41.50 0.87 -17.56
CA GLU A 323 41.17 -0.49 -17.98
C GLU A 323 39.65 -0.73 -17.93
N ILE A 324 38.98 -0.27 -16.88
CA ILE A 324 37.51 -0.35 -16.75
C ILE A 324 36.84 0.45 -17.87
N ALA A 325 37.32 1.67 -18.19
CA ALA A 325 36.80 2.47 -19.28
C ALA A 325 36.92 1.76 -20.65
N ALA A 326 38.07 1.12 -20.92
CA ALA A 326 38.28 0.33 -22.12
C ALA A 326 37.33 -0.89 -22.18
N ARG A 327 37.10 -1.56 -21.05
CA ARG A 327 36.14 -2.68 -20.96
C ARG A 327 34.70 -2.22 -21.19
N ILE A 328 34.28 -1.08 -20.64
CA ILE A 328 32.95 -0.48 -20.89
C ILE A 328 32.76 -0.25 -22.39
N ARG A 329 33.75 0.37 -23.04
CA ARG A 329 33.72 0.62 -24.48
C ARG A 329 33.60 -0.69 -25.27
N SER A 330 34.50 -1.64 -25.03
CA SER A 330 34.51 -2.93 -25.74
C SER A 330 33.18 -3.68 -25.57
N LYS A 331 32.57 -3.63 -24.37
CA LYS A 331 31.29 -4.30 -24.11
C LYS A 331 30.13 -3.62 -24.82
N LEU A 332 30.08 -2.30 -24.84
CA LEU A 332 29.05 -1.57 -25.59
C LEU A 332 29.17 -1.81 -27.10
N GLU A 333 30.39 -1.90 -27.63
CA GLU A 333 30.64 -2.23 -29.04
C GLU A 333 30.10 -3.62 -29.42
N GLU A 334 30.23 -4.63 -28.55
CA GLU A 334 29.65 -5.98 -28.75
C GLU A 334 28.11 -5.92 -28.99
N PHE A 335 27.42 -4.94 -28.39
CA PHE A 335 25.98 -4.71 -28.55
C PHE A 335 25.61 -3.72 -29.66
N ASN A 336 26.56 -3.40 -30.55
CA ASN A 336 26.42 -2.39 -31.60
C ASN A 336 26.07 -0.99 -31.04
N VAL A 337 26.66 -0.62 -29.90
CA VAL A 337 26.62 0.72 -29.32
C VAL A 337 28.03 1.30 -29.40
N TYR A 338 28.25 2.12 -30.43
CA TYR A 338 29.54 2.76 -30.68
C TYR A 338 29.62 4.11 -29.96
N GLY A 339 30.82 4.45 -29.47
CA GLY A 339 31.11 5.69 -28.75
C GLY A 339 32.38 5.57 -27.93
N ASN A 340 32.72 6.63 -27.19
CA ASN A 340 33.95 6.69 -26.40
C ASN A 340 33.69 7.22 -24.98
N VAL A 341 34.49 6.79 -24.01
CA VAL A 341 34.52 7.38 -22.67
C VAL A 341 35.36 8.66 -22.75
N VAL A 342 34.75 9.79 -22.41
CA VAL A 342 35.35 11.13 -22.54
C VAL A 342 35.91 11.63 -21.22
N GLN A 343 35.38 11.17 -20.08
CA GLN A 343 35.76 11.65 -18.76
C GLN A 343 35.50 10.57 -17.70
N ILE A 344 36.35 10.49 -16.68
CA ILE A 344 36.20 9.59 -15.54
C ILE A 344 36.16 10.42 -14.26
N ASN A 345 35.10 10.25 -13.47
CA ASN A 345 34.88 10.94 -12.21
C ASN A 345 34.80 9.91 -11.08
N PRO A 346 35.93 9.59 -10.41
CA PRO A 346 35.91 8.66 -9.29
C PRO A 346 35.23 9.29 -8.07
N GLY A 347 34.37 8.50 -7.41
CA GLY A 347 33.72 8.85 -6.16
C GLY A 347 34.04 7.83 -5.06
N PRO A 348 33.52 8.01 -3.83
CA PRO A 348 33.85 7.13 -2.69
C PRO A 348 33.26 5.71 -2.82
N VAL A 349 32.09 5.58 -3.44
CA VAL A 349 31.37 4.30 -3.56
C VAL A 349 31.27 3.84 -5.01
N VAL A 350 31.06 4.79 -5.92
CA VAL A 350 30.88 4.56 -7.36
C VAL A 350 31.80 5.48 -8.13
N THR A 351 32.22 5.04 -9.31
CA THR A 351 32.92 5.87 -10.30
C THR A 351 31.99 6.11 -11.49
N THR A 352 31.83 7.37 -11.87
CA THR A 352 31.03 7.75 -13.03
C THR A 352 31.92 7.87 -14.26
N PHE A 353 31.64 7.05 -15.26
CA PHE A 353 32.28 7.10 -16.58
C PHE A 353 31.37 7.86 -17.55
N GLU A 354 31.82 9.01 -18.05
CA GLU A 354 31.06 9.79 -19.03
C GLU A 354 31.28 9.21 -20.44
N PHE A 355 30.25 8.54 -20.97
CA PHE A 355 30.25 7.94 -22.30
C PHE A 355 29.56 8.86 -23.31
N LYS A 356 30.26 9.21 -24.39
CA LYS A 356 29.72 9.94 -25.55
C LYS A 356 29.36 8.93 -26.64
N PRO A 357 28.07 8.63 -26.86
CA PRO A 357 27.67 7.74 -27.93
C PRO A 357 27.84 8.41 -29.31
N ASP A 358 28.10 7.59 -30.32
CA ASP A 358 28.19 8.04 -31.71
C ASP A 358 26.83 8.51 -32.26
N ALA A 359 26.88 9.31 -33.32
CA ALA A 359 25.70 9.84 -33.97
C ALA A 359 24.75 8.72 -34.42
N GLY A 360 23.47 8.83 -34.05
CA GLY A 360 22.42 7.87 -34.40
C GLY A 360 22.18 6.76 -33.37
N VAL A 361 23.00 6.66 -32.33
CA VAL A 361 22.74 5.76 -31.20
C VAL A 361 21.65 6.35 -30.30
N LYS A 362 20.56 5.59 -30.07
CA LYS A 362 19.49 6.00 -29.17
C LYS A 362 19.88 5.74 -27.71
N ILE A 363 19.65 6.72 -26.83
CA ILE A 363 19.90 6.58 -25.38
C ILE A 363 19.14 5.38 -24.79
N SER A 364 17.89 5.15 -25.24
CA SER A 364 17.08 4.01 -24.78
C SER A 364 17.76 2.66 -25.00
N LYS A 365 18.60 2.53 -26.04
CA LYS A 365 19.35 1.32 -26.34
C LYS A 365 20.46 1.09 -25.32
N ILE A 366 21.08 2.17 -24.84
CA ILE A 366 22.18 2.11 -23.86
C ILE A 366 21.59 1.77 -22.48
N THR A 367 20.49 2.42 -22.09
CA THR A 367 19.85 2.17 -20.79
C THR A 367 19.31 0.74 -20.64
N THR A 368 18.86 0.12 -21.73
CA THR A 368 18.40 -1.30 -21.72
C THR A 368 19.53 -2.29 -21.56
N LEU A 369 20.78 -1.91 -21.85
CA LEU A 369 21.96 -2.77 -21.73
C LEU A 369 22.58 -2.74 -20.32
N SER A 370 21.94 -2.09 -19.35
CA SER A 370 22.46 -1.98 -17.98
C SER A 370 22.74 -3.35 -17.34
N GLU A 371 21.82 -4.31 -17.46
CA GLU A 371 21.99 -5.67 -16.93
C GLU A 371 23.09 -6.45 -17.67
N ASP A 372 23.14 -6.34 -19.00
CA ASP A 372 24.15 -7.00 -19.82
C ASP A 372 25.56 -6.44 -19.57
N LEU A 373 25.66 -5.12 -19.39
CA LEU A 373 26.90 -4.43 -19.04
C LEU A 373 27.36 -4.81 -17.62
N CYS A 374 26.41 -4.96 -16.69
CA CYS A 374 26.67 -5.43 -15.34
C CYS A 374 27.33 -6.82 -15.35
N LEU A 375 26.77 -7.74 -16.14
CA LEU A 375 27.34 -9.08 -16.33
C LEU A 375 28.71 -9.04 -17.00
N GLY A 376 28.87 -8.20 -18.02
CA GLY A 376 30.13 -8.06 -18.78
C GLY A 376 31.29 -7.48 -17.98
N LEU A 377 30.99 -6.61 -17.01
CA LEU A 377 31.98 -5.95 -16.14
C LEU A 377 32.14 -6.64 -14.79
N GLN A 378 31.37 -7.68 -14.50
CA GLN A 378 31.34 -8.37 -13.19
C GLN A 378 31.05 -7.40 -12.03
N ALA A 379 30.23 -6.38 -12.29
CA ALA A 379 29.79 -5.42 -11.29
C ALA A 379 28.59 -5.98 -10.50
N GLU A 380 28.34 -5.42 -9.31
CA GLU A 380 27.13 -5.77 -8.52
C GLU A 380 25.87 -5.13 -9.14
N SER A 381 26.00 -3.87 -9.56
CA SER A 381 24.95 -3.10 -10.22
C SER A 381 25.61 -2.00 -11.05
N ILE A 382 24.93 -1.55 -12.11
CA ILE A 382 25.35 -0.41 -12.93
C ILE A 382 24.15 0.49 -13.12
N LEU A 383 24.34 1.79 -12.92
CA LEU A 383 23.34 2.81 -13.19
C LEU A 383 23.74 3.61 -14.43
N ILE A 384 22.79 3.81 -15.35
CA ILE A 384 23.02 4.54 -16.60
C ILE A 384 22.06 5.72 -16.64
N GLU A 385 22.59 6.93 -16.51
CA GLU A 385 21.81 8.17 -16.49
C GLU A 385 22.31 9.20 -17.49
N ARG A 386 21.40 10.08 -17.94
CA ARG A 386 21.78 11.19 -18.80
C ARG A 386 22.35 12.32 -17.95
N ILE A 387 23.50 12.85 -18.35
CA ILE A 387 24.08 14.03 -17.70
C ILE A 387 23.39 15.30 -18.23
N PRO A 388 22.72 16.10 -17.38
CA PRO A 388 22.07 17.34 -17.82
C PRO A 388 23.08 18.31 -18.42
N GLY A 389 22.74 18.92 -19.55
CA GLY A 389 23.59 19.94 -20.20
C GLY A 389 24.78 19.40 -21.00
N LYS A 390 25.09 18.08 -20.93
CA LYS A 390 26.12 17.45 -21.76
C LYS A 390 25.49 16.46 -22.77
N PRO A 391 26.13 16.21 -23.93
CA PRO A 391 25.74 15.15 -24.87
C PRO A 391 26.31 13.78 -24.46
N THR A 392 26.46 13.52 -23.16
CA THR A 392 27.07 12.30 -22.60
C THR A 392 26.09 11.58 -21.67
N VAL A 393 26.34 10.29 -21.50
CA VAL A 393 25.63 9.40 -20.59
C VAL A 393 26.61 9.04 -19.47
N GLY A 394 26.21 9.18 -18.22
CA GLY A 394 26.97 8.73 -17.07
C GLY A 394 26.69 7.25 -16.82
N ILE A 395 27.75 6.45 -16.81
CA ILE A 395 27.71 5.03 -16.44
C ILE A 395 28.38 4.93 -15.07
N GLU A 396 27.60 4.67 -14.04
CA GLU A 396 28.10 4.53 -12.67
C GLU A 396 28.42 3.08 -12.37
N VAL A 397 29.69 2.81 -12.09
CA VAL A 397 30.19 1.48 -11.75
C VAL A 397 30.68 1.49 -10.30
N PRO A 398 30.25 0.54 -9.45
CA PRO A 398 30.74 0.42 -8.08
C PRO A 398 32.25 0.20 -8.02
N ASN A 399 32.92 0.90 -7.12
CA ASN A 399 34.35 0.72 -6.89
C ASN A 399 34.63 -0.65 -6.26
N GLN A 400 35.80 -1.22 -6.55
CA GLN A 400 36.26 -2.44 -5.89
C GLN A 400 36.46 -2.23 -4.37
N ARG A 401 37.02 -1.06 -4.01
CA ARG A 401 37.15 -0.60 -2.63
C ARG A 401 36.16 0.53 -2.38
N ARG A 402 35.07 0.23 -1.67
CA ARG A 402 34.06 1.23 -1.29
C ARG A 402 34.47 1.89 0.02
N GLU A 403 34.50 3.21 0.01
CA GLU A 403 34.79 3.99 1.21
C GLU A 403 33.54 4.13 2.09
N THR A 404 33.74 4.12 3.40
CA THR A 404 32.65 4.38 4.35
C THR A 404 32.50 5.88 4.55
N ILE A 405 31.38 6.45 4.10
CA ILE A 405 31.03 7.84 4.36
C ILE A 405 30.65 7.98 5.85
N SER A 406 31.48 8.70 6.61
CA SER A 406 31.27 8.85 8.06
C SER A 406 30.22 9.92 8.37
N LEU A 407 29.35 9.67 9.35
CA LEU A 407 28.38 10.68 9.81
C LEU A 407 29.10 11.95 10.28
N ARG A 408 30.26 11.80 10.92
CA ARG A 408 31.05 12.92 11.40
C ARG A 408 31.46 13.87 10.28
N GLN A 409 31.92 13.34 9.16
CA GLN A 409 32.30 14.12 7.99
C GLN A 409 31.13 14.93 7.43
N ILE A 410 29.91 14.36 7.43
CA ILE A 410 28.70 15.08 7.00
C ILE A 410 28.38 16.23 7.96
N LEU A 411 28.39 15.99 9.27
CA LEU A 411 28.09 17.02 10.27
C LEU A 411 29.14 18.13 10.37
N GLU A 412 30.39 17.82 9.98
CA GLU A 412 31.50 18.78 9.95
C GLU A 412 31.64 19.49 8.59
N SER A 413 30.77 19.20 7.61
CA SER A 413 30.75 19.86 6.31
C SER A 413 30.18 21.28 6.38
N ASP A 414 30.69 22.18 5.54
CA ASP A 414 30.20 23.56 5.46
C ASP A 414 28.71 23.60 5.09
N ASP A 415 28.25 22.72 4.19
CA ASP A 415 26.84 22.60 3.79
C ASP A 415 25.91 22.30 4.97
N PHE A 416 26.32 21.43 5.90
CA PHE A 416 25.55 21.10 7.09
C PHE A 416 25.62 22.23 8.13
N ILE A 417 26.80 22.79 8.36
CA ILE A 417 27.03 23.84 9.37
C ILE A 417 26.30 25.13 9.00
N ASP A 418 26.31 25.50 7.73
CA ASP A 418 25.69 26.73 7.22
C ASP A 418 24.20 26.57 6.93
N SER A 419 23.65 25.35 7.07
CA SER A 419 22.24 25.09 6.84
C SER A 419 21.34 25.86 7.84
N PRO A 420 20.36 26.63 7.37
CA PRO A 420 19.44 27.37 8.23
C PRO A 420 18.38 26.47 8.88
N SER A 421 18.21 25.24 8.39
CA SER A 421 17.18 24.31 8.86
C SER A 421 17.65 23.56 10.10
N ARG A 422 16.72 23.32 11.02
CA ARG A 422 16.99 22.58 12.28
C ARG A 422 16.90 21.06 12.13
N LEU A 423 16.56 20.56 10.94
CA LEU A 423 16.31 19.15 10.63
C LEU A 423 17.15 18.63 9.46
N THR A 424 17.95 19.50 8.86
CA THR A 424 18.95 19.18 7.83
C THR A 424 20.29 19.28 8.48
#